data_AF-A0A0K0DFG1-F1
#
_entry.id   AF-A0A0K0DFG1-F1
#
_cell.length_a   1.000
_cell.length_b   1.000
_cell.length_c   1.000
_cell.angle_alpha   90.00
_cell.angle_beta   90.00
_cell.angle_gamma   90.00
#
_symmetry.space_group_name_H-M   'P 1'
#
loop_
_entity.id
_entity.type
_entity.pdbx_description
1 polymer ?
#
loop_
_entity_poly.entity_id
_entity_poly.type
_entity_poly.pdbx_seq_one_letter_code
_entity_poly.pdbx_strand_id
1 'polypeptide(L)'
;GASSSSQLEREINGEPHSGNEHYYGLVNFGNTCYCNSVIQALYFCRPFREKILQYKQQLKKSGSQKENLLTCLADLFHNIATQKRRVGTIAPKRFITKLKKENELFDNYMQQDAHEFLNYLLNTVSETLIEEKKAERDRLMRNGTLRKGTVGVFASSSKTDKTWIHEIFQGTLTNETRCLCCETVSSKDEDFLDLSVDIDQNASITHCLRVFSETETLCGDQVLPFLHCSNYVSQPFSASAVRGACIKFGIDLRSQGSPRFHLFGVGRLVPDLSNRIAAFTRFISGPP
;
A
#
# COMPACT_ATOMS: atom_id res chain seq x y z
N GLY A 1 19.89 19.91 36.42
CA GLY A 1 19.64 19.46 35.03
C GLY A 1 18.26 18.85 34.97
N ALA A 2 17.30 19.55 34.40
CA ALA A 2 15.95 19.03 34.17
C ALA A 2 15.85 18.64 32.69
N SER A 3 15.74 17.33 32.42
CA SER A 3 15.39 16.81 31.11
C SER A 3 13.98 17.30 30.76
N SER A 4 13.90 18.32 29.91
CA SER A 4 12.65 18.80 29.31
C SER A 4 12.03 17.66 28.49
N SER A 5 11.15 16.86 29.11
CA SER A 5 10.29 15.93 28.39
C SER A 5 9.45 16.70 27.37
N SER A 6 9.45 16.24 26.13
CA SER A 6 8.61 16.83 25.09
C SER A 6 7.13 16.72 25.49
N GLN A 7 6.29 17.65 25.05
CA GLN A 7 4.85 17.63 25.36
C GLN A 7 4.21 16.28 25.00
N LEU A 8 4.60 15.71 23.87
CA LEU A 8 4.18 14.39 23.41
C LEU A 8 4.62 13.26 24.36
N GLU A 9 5.85 13.32 24.93
CA GLU A 9 6.29 12.35 25.94
C GLU A 9 5.43 12.42 27.21
N ARG A 10 4.96 13.60 27.59
CA ARG A 10 4.08 13.76 28.77
C ARG A 10 2.69 13.19 28.53
N GLU A 11 2.15 13.36 27.33
CA GLU A 11 0.85 12.84 26.92
C GLU A 11 0.88 11.30 26.75
N ILE A 12 1.97 10.76 26.20
CA ILE A 12 2.13 9.31 25.96
C ILE A 12 2.42 8.53 27.25
N ASN A 13 3.13 9.12 28.21
CA ASN A 13 3.47 8.46 29.48
C ASN A 13 2.26 8.20 30.40
N GLY A 14 1.07 8.73 30.07
CA GLY A 14 -0.18 8.42 30.76
C GLY A 14 -0.84 7.10 30.32
N GLU A 15 -0.39 6.50 29.20
CA GLU A 15 -0.99 5.30 28.62
C GLU A 15 -0.13 4.03 28.88
N PRO A 16 -0.68 2.92 29.42
CA PRO A 16 0.11 1.77 29.88
C PRO A 16 0.81 0.92 28.79
N HIS A 17 0.67 1.24 27.50
CA HIS A 17 0.77 0.23 26.42
C HIS A 17 1.87 0.40 25.36
N SER A 18 2.93 1.21 25.53
CA SER A 18 3.96 1.34 24.48
C SER A 18 5.41 1.43 24.94
N GLY A 19 5.87 0.48 25.76
CA GLY A 19 7.22 0.50 26.35
C GLY A 19 8.42 0.54 25.38
N ASN A 20 8.23 0.34 24.07
CA ASN A 20 9.34 0.31 23.09
C ASN A 20 9.02 0.98 21.74
N GLU A 21 7.98 1.81 21.67
CA GLU A 21 7.62 2.51 20.43
C GLU A 21 8.33 3.88 20.36
N HIS A 22 8.83 4.22 19.17
CA HIS A 22 9.55 5.47 18.89
C HIS A 22 8.69 6.36 17.99
N TYR A 23 8.39 7.57 18.43
CA TYR A 23 7.55 8.53 17.73
C TYR A 23 8.42 9.67 17.18
N TYR A 24 8.73 9.59 15.89
CA TYR A 24 9.62 10.56 15.23
C TYR A 24 8.92 11.30 14.12
N GLY A 25 8.89 12.63 14.19
CA GLY A 25 8.49 13.47 13.07
C GLY A 25 9.54 13.44 11.96
N LEU A 26 9.11 13.68 10.72
CA LEU A 26 10.01 13.82 9.57
C LEU A 26 10.12 15.28 9.15
N VAL A 27 11.35 15.78 9.01
CA VAL A 27 11.59 17.15 8.53
C VAL A 27 11.08 17.29 7.09
N ASN A 28 10.42 18.41 6.80
CA ASN A 28 9.99 18.77 5.46
C ASN A 28 11.11 19.50 4.71
N PHE A 29 11.35 19.14 3.45
CA PHE A 29 12.38 19.74 2.59
C PHE A 29 11.79 20.56 1.44
N GLY A 30 10.70 21.29 1.73
CA GLY A 30 9.94 22.05 0.74
C GLY A 30 8.96 21.13 0.01
N ASN A 31 7.67 21.27 0.33
CA ASN A 31 6.57 20.49 -0.26
C ASN A 31 6.74 18.95 -0.21
N THR A 32 7.56 18.40 0.70
CA THR A 32 7.72 16.94 0.86
C THR A 32 6.76 16.33 1.88
N CYS A 33 5.68 17.03 2.25
CA CYS A 33 4.71 16.55 3.23
C CYS A 33 3.95 15.32 2.75
N TYR A 34 3.64 15.21 1.45
CA TYR A 34 3.03 14.02 0.84
C TYR A 34 3.87 12.75 1.07
N CYS A 35 5.19 12.89 0.96
CA CYS A 35 6.16 11.82 1.18
C CYS A 35 6.23 11.46 2.67
N ASN A 36 6.35 12.47 3.52
CA ASN A 36 6.42 12.27 4.97
C ASN A 36 5.16 11.58 5.52
N SER A 37 3.96 11.96 5.07
CA SER A 37 2.70 11.33 5.53
C SER A 37 2.61 9.86 5.14
N VAL A 38 2.99 9.52 3.91
CA VAL A 38 2.99 8.13 3.43
C VAL A 38 4.02 7.29 4.17
N ILE A 39 5.24 7.79 4.37
CA ILE A 39 6.30 7.09 5.12
C ILE A 39 5.85 6.81 6.56
N GLN A 40 5.24 7.78 7.24
CA GLN A 40 4.71 7.60 8.59
C GLN A 40 3.65 6.50 8.62
N ALA A 41 2.70 6.56 7.69
CA ALA A 41 1.62 5.60 7.64
C ALA A 41 2.13 4.16 7.35
N LEU A 42 3.11 4.02 6.44
CA LEU A 42 3.79 2.75 6.20
C LEU A 42 4.62 2.28 7.41
N TYR A 43 5.25 3.19 8.17
CA TYR A 43 6.00 2.84 9.37
C TYR A 43 5.09 2.25 10.46
N PHE A 44 3.88 2.79 10.63
CA PHE A 44 2.92 2.26 11.60
C PHE A 44 2.15 1.04 11.08
N CYS A 45 2.27 0.70 9.80
CA CYS A 45 1.89 -0.62 9.29
C CYS A 45 2.88 -1.68 9.77
N ARG A 46 2.59 -2.28 10.94
CA ARG A 46 3.50 -3.24 11.61
C ARG A 46 4.05 -4.35 10.70
N PRO A 47 3.24 -5.05 9.88
CA PRO A 47 3.75 -6.08 8.98
C PRO A 47 4.79 -5.54 7.99
N PHE A 48 4.56 -4.35 7.46
CA PHE A 48 5.48 -3.70 6.53
C PHE A 48 6.77 -3.29 7.22
N ARG A 49 6.66 -2.62 8.38
CA ARG A 49 7.80 -2.22 9.20
C ARG A 49 8.69 -3.40 9.56
N GLU A 50 8.11 -4.51 10.00
CA GLU A 50 8.86 -5.70 10.37
C GLU A 50 9.64 -6.29 9.18
N LYS A 51 9.03 -6.39 8.00
CA LYS A 51 9.70 -6.87 6.78
C LYS A 51 10.85 -5.94 6.37
N ILE A 52 10.66 -4.62 6.43
CA ILE A 52 11.71 -3.64 6.13
C ILE A 52 12.89 -3.74 7.12
N LEU A 53 12.61 -3.88 8.42
CA LEU A 53 13.65 -4.04 9.44
C LEU A 53 14.40 -5.37 9.29
N GLN A 54 13.70 -6.47 8.96
CA GLN A 54 14.32 -7.76 8.64
C GLN A 54 15.23 -7.66 7.41
N TYR A 55 14.77 -6.98 6.35
CA TYR A 55 15.57 -6.71 5.16
C TYR A 55 16.86 -5.95 5.52
N LYS A 56 16.79 -4.94 6.39
CA LYS A 56 17.99 -4.23 6.86
C LYS A 56 19.00 -5.15 7.56
N GLN A 57 18.52 -6.10 8.35
CA GLN A 57 19.39 -7.07 9.02
C GLN A 57 20.07 -8.02 8.02
N GLN A 58 19.36 -8.42 6.97
CA GLN A 58 19.92 -9.25 5.89
C GLN A 58 21.01 -8.50 5.12
N LEU A 59 20.79 -7.22 4.78
CA LEU A 59 21.80 -6.38 4.14
C LEU A 59 23.11 -6.29 4.93
N LYS A 60 23.03 -6.20 6.26
CA LYS A 60 24.22 -6.18 7.14
C LYS A 60 25.02 -7.48 7.05
N LYS A 61 24.37 -8.63 6.81
CA LYS A 61 25.03 -9.95 6.71
C LYS A 61 25.64 -10.18 5.33
N SER A 62 24.96 -9.74 4.27
CA SER A 62 25.37 -10.05 2.89
C SER A 62 26.49 -9.16 2.34
N GLY A 63 26.84 -8.06 3.02
CA GLY A 63 27.95 -7.17 2.61
C GLY A 63 27.79 -6.46 1.26
N SER A 64 26.70 -6.72 0.53
CA SER A 64 26.42 -6.13 -0.78
C SER A 64 25.67 -4.81 -0.61
N GLN A 65 26.17 -3.74 -1.24
CA GLN A 65 25.72 -2.36 -1.04
C GLN A 65 25.42 -1.70 -2.39
N LYS A 66 24.42 -2.20 -3.13
CA LYS A 66 23.82 -1.38 -4.20
C LYS A 66 22.76 -0.50 -3.55
N GLU A 67 23.03 0.81 -3.48
CA GLU A 67 22.07 1.76 -2.92
C GLU A 67 20.86 1.92 -3.86
N ASN A 68 19.68 1.63 -3.34
CA ASN A 68 18.36 1.77 -3.98
C ASN A 68 17.35 2.38 -2.99
N LEU A 69 16.16 2.77 -3.46
CA LEU A 69 15.14 3.37 -2.60
C LEU A 69 14.75 2.49 -1.40
N LEU A 70 14.68 1.16 -1.59
CA LEU A 70 14.40 0.19 -0.53
C LEU A 70 15.48 0.21 0.57
N THR A 71 16.76 0.26 0.22
CA THR A 71 17.86 0.36 1.19
C THR A 71 17.80 1.68 1.97
N CYS A 72 17.44 2.79 1.32
CA CYS A 72 17.26 4.08 1.99
C CYS A 72 16.05 4.08 2.93
N LEU A 73 14.94 3.44 2.54
CA LEU A 73 13.77 3.25 3.39
C LEU A 73 14.10 2.40 4.61
N ALA A 74 14.84 1.31 4.40
CA ALA A 74 15.29 0.42 5.46
C ALA A 74 16.22 1.12 6.46
N ASP A 75 17.11 1.99 5.97
CA ASP A 75 17.92 2.87 6.82
C ASP A 75 17.07 3.84 7.63
N LEU A 76 16.07 4.48 7.00
CA LEU A 76 15.18 5.42 7.68
C LEU A 76 14.39 4.73 8.79
N PHE A 77 13.79 3.58 8.52
CA PHE A 77 13.01 2.81 9.51
C PHE A 77 13.91 2.32 10.65
N HIS A 78 15.13 1.87 10.33
CA HIS A 78 16.09 1.47 11.34
C HIS A 78 16.51 2.65 12.23
N ASN A 79 16.73 3.83 11.64
CA ASN A 79 17.10 5.04 12.39
C ASN A 79 15.99 5.50 13.35
N ILE A 80 14.72 5.37 12.95
CA ILE A 80 13.58 5.63 13.84
C ILE A 80 13.55 4.60 14.98
N ALA A 81 13.65 3.32 14.64
CA ALA A 81 13.49 2.21 15.59
C ALA A 81 14.66 2.01 16.57
N THR A 82 15.82 2.63 16.34
CA THR A 82 17.02 2.48 17.18
C THR A 82 17.40 3.75 17.94
N GLN A 83 16.55 4.79 17.86
CA GLN A 83 16.87 6.05 18.48
C GLN A 83 16.79 5.96 20.00
N LYS A 84 17.73 6.63 20.70
CA LYS A 84 17.79 6.56 22.17
C LYS A 84 16.58 7.22 22.86
N ARG A 85 16.05 8.28 22.25
CA ARG A 85 14.89 9.00 22.77
C ARG A 85 13.60 8.37 22.23
N ARG A 86 12.51 8.43 23.00
CA ARG A 86 11.20 7.95 22.54
C ARG A 86 10.55 8.91 21.54
N VAL A 87 10.78 10.22 21.69
CA VAL A 87 10.22 11.23 20.79
C VAL A 87 11.31 12.12 20.22
N GLY A 88 11.16 12.50 18.95
CA GLY A 88 12.02 13.48 18.31
C GLY A 88 11.70 13.72 16.85
N THR A 89 12.69 14.20 16.10
CA THR A 89 12.56 14.50 14.66
C THR A 89 13.75 13.92 13.92
N ILE A 90 13.51 13.33 12.74
CA ILE A 90 14.54 12.80 11.84
C ILE A 90 14.41 13.50 10.48
N ALA A 91 15.55 13.81 9.87
CA ALA A 91 15.61 14.42 8.56
C ALA A 91 15.83 13.33 7.49
N PRO A 92 14.83 12.97 6.65
CA PRO A 92 14.95 11.88 5.68
C PRO A 92 15.78 12.23 4.43
N LYS A 93 16.90 12.95 4.58
CA LYS A 93 17.71 13.49 3.46
C LYS A 93 18.10 12.43 2.45
N ARG A 94 18.68 11.31 2.91
CA ARG A 94 19.13 10.22 2.03
C ARG A 94 17.99 9.63 1.21
N PHE A 95 16.84 9.39 1.84
CA PHE A 95 15.66 8.87 1.15
C PHE A 95 15.15 9.86 0.09
N ILE A 96 14.99 11.14 0.45
CA ILE A 96 14.50 12.17 -0.48
C ILE A 96 15.47 12.36 -1.66
N THR A 97 16.77 12.44 -1.42
CA THR A 97 17.78 12.55 -2.49
C THR A 97 17.72 11.35 -3.43
N LYS A 98 17.52 10.14 -2.89
CA LYS A 98 17.41 8.94 -3.70
C LYS A 98 16.11 8.90 -4.52
N LEU A 99 14.97 9.26 -3.90
CA LEU A 99 13.67 9.37 -4.55
C LEU A 99 13.73 10.31 -5.77
N LYS A 100 14.28 11.52 -5.57
CA LYS A 100 14.43 12.51 -6.65
C LYS A 100 15.31 12.00 -7.80
N LYS A 101 16.36 11.26 -7.48
CA LYS A 101 17.26 10.68 -8.48
C LYS A 101 16.63 9.53 -9.28
N GLU A 102 15.72 8.77 -8.68
CA GLU A 102 15.11 7.59 -9.32
C GLU A 102 13.83 7.92 -10.09
N ASN A 103 13.19 9.06 -9.84
CA ASN A 103 12.01 9.48 -10.58
C ASN A 103 11.93 11.01 -10.69
N GLU A 104 12.03 11.48 -11.95
CA GLU A 104 12.01 12.89 -12.33
C GLU A 104 10.72 13.61 -11.90
N LEU A 105 9.60 12.88 -11.80
CA LEU A 105 8.33 13.44 -11.31
C LEU A 105 8.47 14.05 -9.91
N PHE A 106 9.29 13.43 -9.06
CA PHE A 106 9.53 13.91 -7.70
C PHE A 106 10.72 14.87 -7.60
N ASP A 107 11.50 15.07 -8.68
CA ASP A 107 12.67 15.95 -8.72
C ASP A 107 12.30 17.43 -8.99
N ASN A 108 11.35 17.93 -8.21
CA ASN A 108 11.01 19.34 -8.20
C ASN A 108 10.64 19.78 -6.77
N TYR A 109 10.19 21.03 -6.63
CA TYR A 109 9.75 21.61 -5.36
C TYR A 109 8.23 21.75 -5.29
N MET A 110 7.48 21.10 -6.19
CA MET A 110 6.02 21.15 -6.21
C MET A 110 5.42 20.16 -5.21
N GLN A 111 4.21 20.45 -4.73
CA GLN A 111 3.42 19.43 -4.05
C GLN A 111 3.05 18.33 -5.05
N GLN A 112 3.09 17.10 -4.57
CA GLN A 112 2.79 15.90 -5.35
C GLN A 112 1.64 15.14 -4.69
N ASP A 113 0.98 14.29 -5.47
CA ASP A 113 -0.06 13.42 -4.96
C ASP A 113 0.55 12.33 -4.06
N ALA A 114 0.03 12.19 -2.84
CA ALA A 114 0.52 11.20 -1.89
C ALA A 114 0.17 9.77 -2.34
N HIS A 115 -0.94 9.59 -3.03
CA HIS A 115 -1.34 8.31 -3.62
C HIS A 115 -0.38 7.88 -4.73
N GLU A 116 -0.01 8.81 -5.61
CA GLU A 116 0.97 8.54 -6.66
C GLU A 116 2.33 8.18 -6.08
N PHE A 117 2.76 8.88 -5.02
CA PHE A 117 3.98 8.52 -4.29
C PHE A 117 3.90 7.14 -3.63
N LEU A 118 2.77 6.79 -2.98
CA LEU A 118 2.59 5.47 -2.38
C LEU A 118 2.72 4.36 -3.43
N ASN A 119 2.02 4.52 -4.55
CA ASN A 119 2.02 3.54 -5.62
C ASN A 119 3.39 3.37 -6.25
N TYR A 120 4.07 4.48 -6.53
CA TYR A 120 5.47 4.44 -6.96
C TYR A 120 6.35 3.68 -5.96
N LEU A 121 6.28 4.04 -4.66
CA LEU A 121 7.13 3.43 -3.64
C LEU A 121 6.91 1.92 -3.50
N LEU A 122 5.64 1.46 -3.44
CA LEU A 122 5.34 0.03 -3.29
C LEU A 122 5.78 -0.77 -4.52
N ASN A 123 5.56 -0.25 -5.73
CA ASN A 123 5.99 -0.89 -6.96
C ASN A 123 7.52 -0.96 -7.05
N THR A 124 8.22 0.14 -6.81
CA THR A 124 9.70 0.17 -6.82
C THR A 124 10.31 -0.79 -5.79
N VAL A 125 9.74 -0.86 -4.58
CA VAL A 125 10.20 -1.84 -3.57
C VAL A 125 9.95 -3.27 -4.05
N SER A 126 8.78 -3.54 -4.64
CA SER A 126 8.43 -4.86 -5.16
C SER A 126 9.37 -5.30 -6.29
N GLU A 127 9.61 -4.44 -7.27
CA GLU A 127 10.53 -4.66 -8.40
C GLU A 127 11.95 -4.93 -7.90
N THR A 128 12.44 -4.14 -6.95
CA THR A 128 13.77 -4.33 -6.34
C THR A 128 13.92 -5.72 -5.73
N LEU A 129 12.89 -6.21 -5.02
CA LEU A 129 12.92 -7.54 -4.40
C LEU A 129 12.89 -8.66 -5.44
N ILE A 130 12.14 -8.49 -6.52
CA ILE A 130 12.09 -9.45 -7.63
C ILE A 130 13.46 -9.53 -8.31
N GLU A 131 14.09 -8.39 -8.59
CA GLU A 131 15.42 -8.32 -9.18
C GLU A 131 16.47 -8.99 -8.30
N GLU A 132 16.46 -8.73 -6.99
CA GLU A 132 17.39 -9.35 -6.03
C GLU A 132 17.21 -10.88 -5.98
N LYS A 133 15.96 -11.37 -5.92
CA LYS A 133 15.65 -12.80 -5.94
C LYS A 133 16.09 -13.46 -7.25
N LYS A 134 15.89 -12.78 -8.38
CA LYS A 134 16.32 -13.23 -9.71
C LYS A 134 17.84 -13.32 -9.78
N ALA A 135 18.55 -12.30 -9.31
CA ALA A 135 20.00 -12.25 -9.29
C ALA A 135 20.59 -13.36 -8.42
N GLU A 136 19.99 -13.63 -7.26
CA GLU A 136 20.43 -14.72 -6.39
C GLU A 136 20.23 -16.10 -7.04
N ARG A 137 19.06 -16.33 -7.66
CA ARG A 137 18.81 -17.55 -8.45
C ARG A 137 19.84 -17.73 -9.55
N ASP A 138 20.16 -16.67 -10.29
CA ASP A 138 21.13 -16.72 -11.39
C ASP A 138 22.59 -16.91 -10.89
N ARG A 139 22.91 -16.49 -9.67
CA ARG A 139 24.19 -16.80 -9.00
C ARG A 139 24.27 -18.26 -8.61
N LEU A 140 23.22 -18.81 -7.99
CA LEU A 140 23.16 -20.21 -7.57
C LEU A 140 23.22 -21.17 -8.77
N MET A 141 22.61 -20.79 -9.91
CA MET A 141 22.71 -21.55 -11.16
C MET A 141 24.13 -21.54 -11.75
N ARG A 142 24.84 -20.40 -11.70
CA ARG A 142 26.23 -20.30 -12.20
C ARG A 142 27.22 -21.08 -11.34
N ASN A 143 26.98 -21.15 -10.03
CA ASN A 143 27.87 -21.85 -9.09
C ASN A 143 27.66 -23.39 -9.07
N GLY A 144 26.81 -23.94 -9.94
CA GLY A 144 26.64 -25.40 -10.12
C GLY A 144 25.84 -26.12 -9.04
N THR A 145 25.30 -25.40 -8.05
CA THR A 145 24.54 -25.96 -6.92
C THR A 145 23.12 -26.41 -7.27
N LEU A 146 22.55 -25.93 -8.39
CA LEU A 146 21.24 -26.34 -8.92
C LEU A 146 21.39 -27.05 -10.29
N ARG A 147 20.90 -28.30 -10.39
CA ARG A 147 20.85 -29.04 -11.66
C ARG A 147 19.77 -28.48 -12.59
N LYS A 148 20.13 -28.28 -13.86
CA LYS A 148 19.28 -27.76 -14.96
C LYS A 148 17.95 -28.53 -15.16
N GLY A 149 17.88 -29.79 -14.73
CA GLY A 149 16.69 -30.66 -14.86
C GLY A 149 15.55 -30.37 -13.88
N THR A 150 15.82 -29.78 -12.71
CA THR A 150 14.76 -29.41 -11.74
C THR A 150 14.03 -28.12 -12.15
N VAL A 151 14.58 -27.38 -13.13
CA VAL A 151 14.10 -26.07 -13.57
C VAL A 151 12.80 -26.16 -14.38
N GLY A 152 12.56 -27.26 -15.09
CA GLY A 152 11.35 -27.44 -15.90
C GLY A 152 10.05 -27.56 -15.08
N VAL A 153 10.13 -28.01 -13.83
CA VAL A 153 8.97 -28.11 -12.92
C VAL A 153 8.66 -26.78 -12.22
N PHE A 154 9.66 -25.91 -12.05
CA PHE A 154 9.48 -24.58 -11.45
C PHE A 154 9.29 -23.44 -12.47
N ALA A 155 9.74 -23.63 -13.73
CA ALA A 155 9.53 -22.67 -14.81
C ALA A 155 8.06 -22.61 -15.29
N SER A 156 7.26 -23.64 -15.00
CA SER A 156 5.81 -23.66 -15.24
C SER A 156 4.99 -22.99 -14.13
N SER A 157 5.61 -22.54 -13.02
CA SER A 157 4.98 -21.62 -12.06
C SER A 157 5.12 -20.16 -12.50
N SER A 158 4.81 -19.89 -13.77
CA SER A 158 4.62 -18.54 -14.33
C SER A 158 3.31 -17.92 -13.83
N LYS A 159 3.06 -17.99 -12.53
CA LYS A 159 2.04 -17.23 -11.80
C LYS A 159 2.75 -16.44 -10.71
N THR A 160 3.23 -15.25 -11.11
CA THR A 160 3.65 -14.12 -10.27
C THR A 160 4.72 -14.42 -9.22
N ASP A 161 5.94 -13.91 -9.40
CA ASP A 161 6.95 -13.84 -8.33
C ASP A 161 6.45 -12.90 -7.22
N LYS A 162 5.57 -13.39 -6.35
CA LYS A 162 5.00 -12.61 -5.26
C LYS A 162 6.08 -12.31 -4.23
N THR A 163 6.20 -11.03 -3.92
CA THR A 163 7.05 -10.49 -2.86
C THR A 163 6.24 -10.32 -1.58
N TRP A 164 6.91 -10.06 -0.45
CA TRP A 164 6.21 -9.76 0.80
C TRP A 164 5.39 -8.46 0.73
N ILE A 165 5.60 -7.60 -0.28
CA ILE A 165 4.69 -6.47 -0.58
C ILE A 165 3.32 -7.00 -0.94
N HIS A 166 3.28 -7.97 -1.86
CA HIS A 166 2.04 -8.58 -2.30
C HIS A 166 1.33 -9.34 -1.16
N GLU A 167 2.09 -9.98 -0.26
CA GLU A 167 1.51 -10.62 0.94
C GLU A 167 0.83 -9.64 1.91
N ILE A 168 1.23 -8.36 1.89
CA ILE A 168 0.74 -7.33 2.81
C ILE A 168 -0.38 -6.50 2.19
N PHE A 169 -0.20 -6.06 0.94
CA PHE A 169 -1.07 -5.06 0.30
C PHE A 169 -1.91 -5.63 -0.85
N GLN A 170 -1.55 -6.77 -1.45
CA GLN A 170 -2.28 -7.26 -2.61
C GLN A 170 -3.69 -7.74 -2.23
N GLY A 171 -4.70 -7.15 -2.87
CA GLY A 171 -6.04 -7.68 -3.00
C GLY A 171 -6.31 -8.13 -4.43
N THR A 172 -7.44 -8.81 -4.65
CA THR A 172 -7.93 -9.17 -5.98
C THR A 172 -9.36 -8.65 -6.12
N LEU A 173 -9.62 -7.92 -7.19
CA LEU A 173 -10.93 -7.42 -7.60
C LEU A 173 -11.47 -8.30 -8.71
N THR A 174 -12.72 -8.75 -8.62
CA THR A 174 -13.35 -9.54 -9.67
C THR A 174 -14.36 -8.67 -10.40
N ASN A 175 -14.04 -8.29 -11.64
CA ASN A 175 -14.96 -7.56 -12.50
C ASN A 175 -15.80 -8.57 -13.30
N GLU A 176 -17.11 -8.59 -13.07
CA GLU A 176 -18.07 -9.46 -13.77
C GLU A 176 -18.91 -8.64 -14.75
N THR A 177 -18.71 -8.84 -16.05
CA THR A 177 -19.53 -8.23 -17.10
C THR A 177 -20.54 -9.25 -17.61
N ARG A 178 -21.82 -8.88 -17.65
CA ARG A 178 -22.90 -9.72 -18.20
C ARG A 178 -23.43 -9.05 -19.46
N CYS A 179 -23.45 -9.79 -20.56
CA CYS A 179 -24.13 -9.35 -21.77
C CYS A 179 -25.65 -9.44 -21.58
N LEU A 180 -26.39 -8.35 -21.84
CA LEU A 180 -27.85 -8.35 -21.76
C LEU A 180 -28.54 -8.99 -22.98
N CYS A 181 -27.80 -9.22 -24.07
CA CYS A 181 -28.35 -9.82 -25.29
C CYS A 181 -28.34 -11.35 -25.27
N CYS A 182 -27.23 -11.93 -24.80
CA CYS A 182 -26.99 -13.38 -24.82
C CYS A 182 -26.72 -13.97 -23.43
N GLU A 183 -26.86 -13.17 -22.37
CA GLU A 183 -26.66 -13.53 -20.97
C GLU A 183 -25.27 -14.09 -20.61
N THR A 184 -24.33 -14.06 -21.56
CA THR A 184 -22.95 -14.51 -21.35
C THR A 184 -22.29 -13.64 -20.29
N VAL A 185 -21.71 -14.28 -19.28
CA VAL A 185 -20.96 -13.63 -18.21
C VAL A 185 -19.48 -13.82 -18.47
N SER A 186 -18.72 -12.71 -18.50
CA SER A 186 -17.27 -12.71 -18.45
C SER A 186 -16.81 -12.21 -17.09
N SER A 187 -15.89 -12.93 -16.46
CA SER A 187 -15.28 -12.53 -15.21
C SER A 187 -13.79 -12.30 -15.42
N LYS A 188 -13.27 -11.21 -14.88
CA LYS A 188 -11.85 -10.86 -14.93
C LYS A 188 -11.36 -10.50 -13.53
N ASP A 189 -10.37 -11.25 -13.06
CA ASP A 189 -9.67 -10.94 -11.82
C ASP A 189 -8.54 -9.95 -12.08
N GLU A 190 -8.47 -8.90 -11.27
CA GLU A 190 -7.45 -7.86 -11.31
C GLU A 190 -6.81 -7.71 -9.93
N ASP A 191 -5.51 -7.91 -9.85
CA ASP A 191 -4.75 -7.69 -8.62
C ASP A 191 -4.51 -6.19 -8.41
N PHE A 192 -4.64 -5.72 -7.17
CA PHE A 192 -4.42 -4.33 -6.80
C PHE A 192 -3.65 -4.22 -5.48
N LEU A 193 -2.89 -3.13 -5.29
CA LEU A 193 -2.17 -2.83 -4.04
C LEU A 193 -2.89 -1.78 -3.18
N ASP A 194 -3.79 -1.01 -3.79
CA ASP A 194 -4.63 -0.01 -3.17
C ASP A 194 -6.02 -0.01 -3.82
N LEU A 195 -7.03 0.42 -3.07
CA LEU A 195 -8.40 0.56 -3.59
C LEU A 195 -8.78 2.04 -3.62
N SER A 196 -8.98 2.56 -4.84
CA SER A 196 -9.54 3.90 -5.04
C SER A 196 -11.06 3.86 -4.96
N VAL A 197 -11.64 4.61 -4.03
CA VAL A 197 -13.08 4.65 -3.76
C VAL A 197 -13.55 6.10 -3.87
N ASP A 198 -14.58 6.32 -4.68
CA ASP A 198 -15.22 7.63 -4.78
C ASP A 198 -16.02 7.93 -3.52
N ILE A 199 -16.00 9.19 -3.08
CA ILE A 199 -16.69 9.63 -1.88
C ILE A 199 -17.84 10.56 -2.23
N ASP A 200 -19.01 10.20 -1.73
CA ASP A 200 -20.16 11.07 -1.68
C ASP A 200 -20.13 11.97 -0.44
N GLN A 201 -20.62 13.20 -0.61
CA GLN A 201 -20.73 14.14 0.51
C GLN A 201 -21.62 13.55 1.61
N ASN A 202 -21.16 13.63 2.85
CA ASN A 202 -21.86 13.12 4.04
C ASN A 202 -22.10 11.59 4.04
N ALA A 203 -21.40 10.83 3.19
CA ALA A 203 -21.45 9.38 3.20
C ALA A 203 -20.39 8.76 4.14
N SER A 204 -20.71 7.58 4.66
CA SER A 204 -19.74 6.77 5.40
C SER A 204 -18.85 5.98 4.44
N ILE A 205 -17.63 5.65 4.85
CA ILE A 205 -16.73 4.76 4.07
C ILE A 205 -17.41 3.42 3.76
N THR A 206 -18.20 2.89 4.69
CA THR A 206 -18.98 1.66 4.48
C THR A 206 -20.00 1.81 3.35
N HIS A 207 -20.61 2.99 3.22
CA HIS A 207 -21.50 3.29 2.11
C HIS A 207 -20.72 3.39 0.80
N CYS A 208 -19.63 4.15 0.75
CA CYS A 208 -18.83 4.30 -0.46
C CYS A 208 -18.25 2.96 -0.95
N LEU A 209 -17.82 2.08 -0.04
CA LEU A 209 -17.37 0.73 -0.39
C LEU A 209 -18.50 -0.16 -0.91
N ARG A 210 -19.73 0.06 -0.43
CA ARG A 210 -20.90 -0.64 -0.96
C ARG A 210 -21.18 -0.16 -2.37
N VAL A 211 -21.24 1.15 -2.59
CA VAL A 211 -21.44 1.78 -3.92
C VAL A 211 -20.36 1.34 -4.90
N PHE A 212 -19.09 1.26 -4.46
CA PHE A 212 -17.99 0.74 -5.27
C PHE A 212 -18.23 -0.71 -5.75
N SER A 213 -18.92 -1.52 -4.94
CA SER A 213 -19.28 -2.91 -5.27
C SER A 213 -20.68 -3.05 -5.89
N GLU A 214 -21.39 -1.94 -6.05
CA GLU A 214 -22.70 -1.94 -6.71
C GLU A 214 -22.53 -2.15 -8.21
N THR A 215 -23.60 -2.62 -8.83
CA THR A 215 -23.58 -2.95 -10.24
C THR A 215 -23.94 -1.72 -11.07
N GLU A 216 -23.18 -1.46 -12.14
CA GLU A 216 -23.41 -0.33 -13.05
C GLU A 216 -23.73 -0.80 -14.48
N THR A 217 -24.61 -0.07 -15.15
CA THR A 217 -24.87 -0.29 -16.58
C THR A 217 -23.90 0.54 -17.41
N LEU A 218 -23.01 -0.13 -18.15
CA LEU A 218 -22.05 0.57 -19.01
C LEU A 218 -22.77 1.17 -20.23
N CYS A 219 -22.64 2.48 -20.41
CA CYS A 219 -23.22 3.20 -21.55
C CYS A 219 -22.14 3.87 -22.42
N GLY A 220 -22.41 3.99 -23.72
CA GLY A 220 -21.56 4.77 -24.65
C GLY A 220 -20.24 4.09 -25.01
N ASP A 221 -19.13 4.83 -25.01
CA ASP A 221 -17.81 4.37 -25.46
C ASP A 221 -17.16 3.31 -24.55
N GLN A 222 -17.78 3.00 -23.41
CA GLN A 222 -17.34 1.97 -22.46
C GLN A 222 -17.85 0.56 -22.80
N VAL A 223 -18.51 0.39 -23.96
CA VAL A 223 -19.09 -0.88 -24.39
C VAL A 223 -17.98 -1.88 -24.77
N LEU A 224 -17.84 -2.95 -24.00
CA LEU A 224 -16.91 -4.04 -24.32
C LEU A 224 -17.49 -4.96 -25.41
N PRO A 225 -16.73 -5.28 -26.48
CA PRO A 225 -17.19 -6.18 -27.53
C PRO A 225 -17.22 -7.63 -27.03
N PHE A 226 -18.41 -8.25 -27.01
CA PHE A 226 -18.56 -9.69 -26.77
C PHE A 226 -18.40 -10.47 -28.07
N LEU A 227 -17.39 -11.35 -28.14
CA LEU A 227 -17.07 -12.20 -29.30
C LEU A 227 -18.24 -13.07 -29.81
N HIS A 228 -19.23 -13.37 -28.95
CA HIS A 228 -20.39 -14.18 -29.30
C HIS A 228 -21.58 -13.39 -29.88
N CYS A 229 -21.54 -12.05 -29.85
CA CYS A 229 -22.59 -11.17 -30.36
C CYS A 229 -22.05 -10.29 -31.49
N SER A 230 -21.69 -10.89 -32.63
CA SER A 230 -21.10 -10.15 -33.77
C SER A 230 -22.05 -9.17 -34.49
N ASN A 231 -23.31 -9.00 -34.08
CA ASN A 231 -24.30 -8.26 -34.88
C ASN A 231 -25.23 -7.30 -34.14
N TYR A 232 -25.07 -7.04 -32.84
CA TYR A 232 -25.98 -6.13 -32.13
C TYR A 232 -25.25 -5.14 -31.23
N VAL A 233 -25.38 -3.87 -31.58
CA VAL A 233 -25.08 -2.71 -30.71
C VAL A 233 -26.18 -2.67 -29.66
N SER A 234 -25.96 -3.29 -28.50
CA SER A 234 -26.82 -3.07 -27.33
C SER A 234 -26.05 -3.19 -26.03
N GLN A 235 -26.44 -2.30 -25.12
CA GLN A 235 -25.78 -1.88 -23.89
C GLN A 235 -25.22 -3.05 -23.05
N PRO A 236 -23.90 -3.14 -22.82
CA PRO A 236 -23.32 -4.10 -21.90
C PRO A 236 -23.56 -3.65 -20.45
N PHE A 237 -23.73 -4.63 -19.58
CA PHE A 237 -23.92 -4.43 -18.15
C PHE A 237 -22.65 -4.91 -17.43
N SER A 238 -22.12 -4.13 -16.48
CA SER A 238 -20.90 -4.49 -15.73
C SER A 238 -21.11 -4.38 -14.23
N ALA A 239 -21.00 -5.51 -13.55
CA ALA A 239 -21.00 -5.60 -12.11
C ALA A 239 -19.56 -5.81 -11.62
N SER A 240 -18.99 -4.85 -10.89
CA SER A 240 -17.70 -5.06 -10.22
C SER A 240 -17.96 -5.58 -8.81
N ALA A 241 -17.47 -6.78 -8.49
CA ALA A 241 -17.63 -7.39 -7.17
C ALA A 241 -16.26 -7.62 -6.52
N VAL A 242 -16.06 -7.08 -5.32
CA VAL A 242 -14.82 -7.30 -4.56
C VAL A 242 -14.86 -8.69 -3.90
N ARG A 243 -14.26 -9.70 -4.55
CA ARG A 243 -14.04 -11.02 -3.93
C ARG A 243 -12.70 -11.04 -3.18
N GLY A 244 -12.75 -10.68 -1.91
CA GLY A 244 -11.62 -10.91 -0.99
C GLY A 244 -10.59 -9.79 -1.02
N ALA A 245 -10.92 -8.69 -0.36
CA ALA A 245 -9.96 -7.66 -0.02
C ALA A 245 -9.25 -8.04 1.30
N CYS A 246 -8.05 -8.60 1.22
CA CYS A 246 -7.13 -8.62 2.37
C CYS A 246 -6.32 -7.32 2.39
N ILE A 247 -6.99 -6.17 2.25
CA ILE A 247 -6.33 -4.87 2.26
C ILE A 247 -5.96 -4.58 3.72
N LYS A 248 -4.67 -4.65 4.03
CA LYS A 248 -4.18 -4.20 5.35
C LYS A 248 -3.93 -2.69 5.38
N PHE A 249 -3.91 -2.04 4.22
CA PHE A 249 -3.57 -0.62 4.07
C PHE A 249 -3.89 -0.11 2.65
N GLY A 250 -4.49 1.08 2.52
CA GLY A 250 -4.63 1.81 1.25
C GLY A 250 -6.06 1.90 0.71
N ILE A 251 -6.90 2.73 1.32
CA ILE A 251 -8.10 3.25 0.65
C ILE A 251 -7.73 4.66 0.17
N ASP A 252 -7.65 4.84 -1.15
CA ASP A 252 -7.60 6.17 -1.74
C ASP A 252 -9.03 6.70 -1.87
N LEU A 253 -9.21 7.95 -1.48
CA LEU A 253 -10.51 8.55 -1.22
C LEU A 253 -10.66 9.75 -2.15
N ARG A 254 -11.44 9.57 -3.21
CA ARG A 254 -11.59 10.55 -4.29
C ARG A 254 -12.82 11.42 -4.05
N SER A 255 -12.61 12.69 -3.72
CA SER A 255 -13.68 13.69 -3.68
C SER A 255 -13.85 14.30 -5.06
N GLN A 256 -15.05 14.26 -5.63
CA GLN A 256 -15.34 15.02 -6.85
C GLN A 256 -15.28 16.52 -6.53
N GLY A 257 -14.34 17.26 -7.15
CA GLY A 257 -14.26 18.73 -7.11
C GLY A 257 -13.48 19.38 -5.95
N SER A 258 -12.66 18.65 -5.19
CA SER A 258 -11.83 19.20 -4.10
C SER A 258 -10.57 18.33 -3.85
N PRO A 259 -9.51 18.83 -3.17
CA PRO A 259 -8.27 18.07 -2.99
C PRO A 259 -8.51 16.69 -2.37
N ARG A 260 -7.84 15.66 -2.90
CA ARG A 260 -7.91 14.27 -2.43
C ARG A 260 -7.55 14.20 -0.94
N PHE A 261 -8.38 13.53 -0.14
CA PHE A 261 -8.14 13.31 1.28
C PHE A 261 -7.68 11.87 1.48
N HIS A 262 -6.44 11.63 1.88
CA HIS A 262 -5.95 10.26 2.07
C HIS A 262 -6.11 9.80 3.52
N LEU A 263 -6.91 8.75 3.76
CA LEU A 263 -7.04 8.12 5.08
C LEU A 263 -6.20 6.84 5.12
N PHE A 264 -5.04 6.88 5.78
CA PHE A 264 -4.21 5.70 5.95
C PHE A 264 -4.63 4.92 7.20
N GLY A 265 -5.50 3.92 7.04
CA GLY A 265 -5.89 2.98 8.11
C GLY A 265 -4.99 1.74 8.14
N VAL A 266 -4.46 1.38 9.31
CA VAL A 266 -3.79 0.09 9.55
C VAL A 266 -4.79 -0.82 10.28
N GLY A 267 -5.44 -1.75 9.56
CA GLY A 267 -6.41 -2.66 10.16
C GLY A 267 -6.54 -3.97 9.38
N ARG A 268 -6.67 -5.10 10.11
CA ARG A 268 -7.09 -6.38 9.51
C ARG A 268 -8.56 -6.26 9.11
N LEU A 269 -8.87 -6.46 7.82
CA LEU A 269 -10.23 -6.72 7.34
C LEU A 269 -10.61 -8.19 7.60
N VAL A 270 -10.88 -8.57 8.86
CA VAL A 270 -11.60 -9.81 9.23
C VAL A 270 -12.24 -9.64 10.63
N PRO A 271 -13.26 -10.45 10.98
CA PRO A 271 -14.69 -10.14 11.06
C PRO A 271 -15.14 -9.30 12.29
N ASP A 272 -14.23 -8.85 13.16
CA ASP A 272 -14.57 -8.19 14.44
C ASP A 272 -14.75 -6.66 14.33
N LEU A 273 -14.61 -6.12 13.11
CA LEU A 273 -14.92 -4.72 12.78
C LEU A 273 -16.42 -4.40 12.98
N SER A 274 -17.29 -5.41 13.00
CA SER A 274 -18.73 -5.29 13.28
C SER A 274 -19.01 -4.82 14.72
N ASN A 275 -18.26 -5.29 15.71
CA ASN A 275 -18.58 -5.06 17.13
C ASN A 275 -17.85 -3.84 17.74
N ARG A 276 -16.74 -3.40 17.15
CA ARG A 276 -15.94 -2.27 17.69
C ARG A 276 -16.27 -0.92 17.06
N ILE A 277 -16.87 -0.90 15.87
CA ILE A 277 -17.55 0.31 15.36
C ILE A 277 -18.70 0.70 16.30
N ALA A 278 -19.42 -0.28 16.88
CA ALA A 278 -20.48 -0.04 17.87
C ALA A 278 -20.00 0.63 19.18
N ALA A 279 -18.71 0.58 19.50
CA ALA A 279 -18.15 1.21 20.70
C ALA A 279 -17.71 2.67 20.45
N PHE A 280 -17.26 3.00 19.24
CA PHE A 280 -16.86 4.36 18.87
C PHE A 280 -18.08 5.26 18.61
N THR A 281 -19.19 4.70 18.11
CA THR A 281 -20.48 5.42 17.97
C THR A 281 -21.13 5.79 19.31
N ARG A 282 -20.79 5.09 20.40
CA ARG A 282 -21.30 5.40 21.76
C ARG A 282 -20.52 6.47 22.52
N PHE A 283 -19.34 6.88 22.05
CA PHE A 283 -18.56 7.94 22.69
C PHE A 283 -18.95 9.35 22.21
N ILE A 284 -19.53 9.46 21.01
CA ILE A 284 -19.99 10.74 20.43
C ILE A 284 -21.47 11.03 20.77
N SER A 285 -22.19 10.05 21.34
CA SER A 285 -23.59 10.20 21.74
C SER A 285 -23.77 9.95 23.25
N GLY A 286 -23.44 10.94 24.07
CA GLY A 286 -23.88 11.03 25.47
C GLY A 286 -25.09 11.96 25.59
N PRO A 287 -26.22 11.57 26.22
CA PRO A 287 -27.51 12.27 26.12
C PRO A 287 -27.89 13.07 27.39
N PRO A 288 -29.02 13.80 27.43
CA PRO A 288 -29.79 14.42 26.33
C PRO A 288 -29.52 15.92 26.19
#